data_AF-A0A7S2U5I7-F1
#
_entry.id   AF-A0A7S2U5I7-F1
#
_cell.length_a   1.000
_cell.length_b   1.000
_cell.length_c   1.000
_cell.angle_alpha   90.00
_cell.angle_beta   90.00
_cell.angle_gamma   90.00
#
_symmetry.space_group_name_H-M   'P 1'
#
loop_
_entity.id
_entity.type
_entity.pdbx_description
1 polymer ?
#
loop_
_entity_poly.entity_id
_entity_poly.type
_entity_poly.pdbx_seq_one_letter_code
_entity_poly.pdbx_strand_id
1 'polypeptide(L)'
;DGVRPPKTSHGQSSRRAYMRELKKVIEASDVILQVLDARDPIGTRINSTVEDAILSHYDKRMVLVLNKIDLIPKTAVSGWLTALRKGHPTVAIKSGTNQH
;
A
#
# COMPACT_ATOMS: atom_id res chain seq x y z
N ASP A 1 47.30 0.90 9.44
CA ASP A 1 45.93 0.35 9.41
C ASP A 1 44.90 1.41 9.02
N GLY A 2 44.58 1.48 7.73
CA GLY A 2 43.66 2.48 7.19
C GLY A 2 42.20 2.04 7.31
N VAL A 3 41.48 2.55 8.32
CA VAL A 3 40.04 2.37 8.45
C VAL A 3 39.36 3.15 7.32
N ARG A 4 38.76 2.45 6.34
CA ARG A 4 37.90 3.07 5.33
C ARG A 4 36.70 3.73 6.03
N PRO A 5 36.37 5.00 5.73
CA PRO A 5 35.14 5.60 6.24
C PRO A 5 33.93 4.82 5.67
N PRO A 6 32.85 4.67 6.46
CA PRO A 6 31.65 3.98 5.99
C PRO A 6 31.12 4.70 4.75
N LYS A 7 30.95 3.95 3.66
CA LYS A 7 30.33 4.45 2.44
C LYS A 7 28.93 4.95 2.79
N THR A 8 28.75 6.26 2.90
CA THR A 8 27.43 6.87 3.06
C THR A 8 26.65 6.58 1.80
N SER A 9 25.77 5.57 1.84
CA SER A 9 25.01 5.16 0.66
C SER A 9 24.09 6.31 0.25
N HIS A 10 24.38 6.90 -0.90
CA HIS A 10 23.60 7.98 -1.49
C HIS A 10 22.18 7.44 -1.74
N GLY A 11 21.24 7.75 -0.84
CA GLY A 11 19.87 7.18 -0.83
C GLY A 11 19.24 6.96 0.55
N GLN A 12 20.03 6.91 1.63
CA GLN A 12 19.45 6.79 2.99
C GLN A 12 18.80 8.10 3.45
N SER A 13 19.33 9.26 3.03
CA SER A 13 18.76 10.57 3.35
C SER A 13 17.39 10.77 2.67
N SER A 14 17.27 10.39 1.39
CA SER A 14 16.01 10.48 0.64
C SER A 14 14.94 9.53 1.18
N ARG A 15 15.32 8.28 1.55
CA ARG A 15 14.38 7.34 2.19
C ARG A 15 13.86 7.85 3.54
N ARG A 16 14.74 8.42 4.38
CA ARG A 16 14.33 9.04 5.66
C ARG A 16 13.44 10.26 5.46
N ALA A 17 13.74 11.10 4.47
CA ALA A 17 12.91 12.25 4.14
C ALA A 17 11.52 11.82 3.64
N TYR A 18 11.46 10.82 2.76
CA TYR A 18 10.20 10.25 2.28
C TYR A 18 9.35 9.67 3.42
N MET A 19 9.96 8.89 4.32
CA MET A 19 9.24 8.32 5.47
C MET A 19 8.72 9.40 6.42
N ARG A 20 9.44 10.53 6.56
CA ARG A 20 8.97 11.66 7.36
C ARG A 20 7.73 12.28 6.74
N GLU A 21 7.73 12.48 5.43
CA GLU A 21 6.59 13.06 4.74
C GLU A 21 5.39 12.11 4.72
N LEU A 22 5.63 10.82 4.50
CA LEU A 22 4.61 9.79 4.59
C LEU A 22 3.91 9.79 5.96
N LYS A 23 4.67 9.93 7.06
CA LYS A 23 4.09 10.01 8.42
C LYS A 23 3.14 11.20 8.56
N LYS A 24 3.53 12.38 8.09
CA LYS A 24 2.66 13.56 8.12
C LYS A 24 1.39 13.36 7.32
N VAL A 25 1.50 12.78 6.12
CA VAL A 25 0.35 12.51 5.25
C VAL A 25 -0.58 11.51 5.91
N ILE A 26 -0.03 10.44 6.49
CA ILE A 26 -0.80 9.47 7.28
C ILE A 26 -1.52 10.22 8.39
N GLU A 27 -0.80 10.92 9.28
CA GLU A 27 -1.34 11.68 10.41
C GLU A 27 -2.48 12.62 10.02
N ALA A 28 -2.35 13.35 8.92
CA ALA A 28 -3.34 14.31 8.44
C ALA A 28 -4.55 13.69 7.71
N SER A 29 -4.51 12.39 7.34
CA SER A 29 -5.57 11.75 6.55
C SER A 29 -6.56 10.98 7.42
N ASP A 30 -7.87 11.14 7.21
CA ASP A 30 -8.89 10.33 7.91
C ASP A 30 -9.05 8.92 7.32
N VAL A 31 -8.77 8.78 6.02
CA VAL A 31 -8.94 7.53 5.28
C VAL A 31 -7.69 7.25 4.46
N ILE A 32 -7.19 6.01 4.53
CA ILE A 32 -6.04 5.54 3.78
C ILE A 32 -6.51 4.53 2.74
N LEU A 33 -6.11 4.76 1.48
CA LEU A 33 -6.34 3.83 0.39
C LEU A 33 -5.07 3.04 0.13
N GLN A 34 -5.15 1.72 0.24
CA GLN A 34 -4.06 0.83 -0.12
C GLN A 34 -4.35 0.18 -1.47
N VAL A 35 -3.55 0.53 -2.48
CA VAL A 35 -3.72 0.01 -3.83
C VAL A 35 -2.94 -1.29 -3.99
N LEU A 36 -3.62 -2.34 -4.42
CA LEU A 36 -3.10 -3.70 -4.64
C LEU A 36 -3.13 -4.04 -6.14
N ASP A 37 -2.16 -4.80 -6.64
CA ASP A 37 -2.19 -5.35 -8.00
C ASP A 37 -3.01 -6.65 -8.00
N ALA A 38 -4.04 -6.75 -8.83
CA ALA A 38 -4.95 -7.90 -8.84
C ALA A 38 -4.27 -9.23 -9.15
N ARG A 39 -3.11 -9.22 -9.80
CA ARG A 39 -2.34 -10.43 -10.10
C ARG A 39 -1.65 -11.02 -8.87
N ASP A 40 -1.26 -10.16 -7.93
CA ASP A 40 -0.63 -10.55 -6.66
C ASP A 40 -0.98 -9.55 -5.55
N PRO A 41 -2.23 -9.62 -5.02
CA PRO A 41 -2.68 -8.67 -4.02
C PRO A 41 -2.02 -8.87 -2.66
N ILE A 42 -1.48 -10.06 -2.38
CA ILE A 42 -0.78 -10.34 -1.11
C ILE A 42 0.66 -9.83 -1.17
N GLY A 43 1.38 -10.07 -2.26
CA GLY A 43 2.74 -9.58 -2.43
C GLY A 43 2.84 -8.06 -2.64
N THR A 44 1.76 -7.40 -3.06
CA THR A 44 1.68 -5.93 -3.18
C THR A 44 1.06 -5.22 -1.98
N ARG A 45 0.61 -5.96 -0.96
CA ARG A 45 0.12 -5.39 0.29
C ARG A 45 1.30 -4.97 1.18
N ILE A 46 1.11 -3.91 1.95
CA ILE A 46 2.12 -3.54 2.95
C ILE A 46 2.20 -4.62 4.04
N ASN A 47 3.34 -4.68 4.72
CA ASN A 47 3.53 -5.60 5.83
C ASN A 47 2.49 -5.36 6.93
N SER A 48 1.89 -6.44 7.45
CA SER A 48 0.85 -6.39 8.49
C SER A 48 1.26 -5.59 9.72
N THR A 49 2.52 -5.67 10.16
CA THR A 49 3.03 -4.90 11.30
C THR A 49 2.96 -3.39 11.06
N VAL A 50 3.17 -2.94 9.82
CA VAL A 50 3.07 -1.52 9.47
C VAL A 50 1.60 -1.10 9.40
N GLU A 51 0.75 -1.98 8.85
CA GLU A 51 -0.69 -1.77 8.79
C GLU A 51 -1.30 -1.62 10.20
N ASP A 52 -0.97 -2.54 11.10
CA ASP A 52 -1.38 -2.51 12.51
C ASP A 52 -0.86 -1.27 13.23
N ALA A 53 0.38 -0.85 12.97
CA ALA A 53 0.93 0.38 13.55
C ALA A 53 0.14 1.63 13.11
N ILE A 54 -0.27 1.69 11.83
CA ILE A 54 -1.07 2.79 11.30
C ILE A 54 -2.47 2.79 11.91
N LEU A 55 -3.12 1.63 11.99
CA LEU A 55 -4.50 1.50 12.49
C LEU A 55 -4.61 1.60 14.01
N SER A 56 -3.58 1.22 14.76
CA SER A 56 -3.60 1.29 16.24
C SER A 56 -3.31 2.67 16.79
N HIS A 57 -2.47 3.46 16.10
CA HIS A 57 -2.03 4.77 16.58
C HIS A 57 -2.99 5.90 16.19
N TYR A 58 -3.84 5.65 15.21
CA TYR A 58 -4.72 6.67 14.66
C TYR A 58 -6.10 6.09 14.42
N ASP A 59 -7.15 6.86 14.73
CA ASP A 59 -8.55 6.52 14.40
C ASP A 59 -8.81 6.69 12.88
N LYS A 60 -8.06 5.93 12.08
CA LYS A 60 -8.05 6.00 10.62
C LYS A 60 -8.75 4.80 10.04
N ARG A 61 -9.47 5.03 8.96
CA ARG A 61 -10.11 3.95 8.20
C ARG A 61 -9.21 3.53 7.04
N MET A 62 -9.12 2.24 6.79
CA MET A 62 -8.39 1.69 5.64
C MET A 62 -9.34 1.05 4.64
N VAL A 63 -9.11 1.32 3.35
CA VAL A 63 -9.83 0.72 2.23
C VAL A 63 -8.82 0.16 1.25
N LEU A 64 -9.05 -1.08 0.82
CA LEU A 64 -8.23 -1.75 -0.18
C LEU A 64 -8.78 -1.47 -1.58
N VAL A 65 -7.88 -1.17 -2.51
CA VAL A 65 -8.20 -0.89 -3.91
C VAL A 65 -7.51 -1.92 -4.78
N LEU A 66 -8.25 -2.93 -5.23
CA LEU A 66 -7.75 -3.97 -6.13
C LEU A 66 -7.71 -3.43 -7.56
N ASN A 67 -6.52 -3.08 -8.04
CA ASN A 67 -6.30 -2.46 -9.35
C ASN A 67 -5.84 -3.48 -10.41
N LYS A 68 -6.00 -3.12 -11.69
CA LYS A 68 -5.64 -3.94 -12.87
C LYS A 68 -6.43 -5.24 -12.96
N ILE A 69 -7.71 -5.20 -12.55
CA ILE A 69 -8.58 -6.39 -12.56
C ILE A 69 -8.81 -6.95 -13.97
N ASP A 70 -8.57 -6.14 -15.00
CA ASP A 70 -8.60 -6.53 -16.40
C ASP A 70 -7.54 -7.57 -16.79
N LEU A 71 -6.48 -7.71 -15.99
CA LEU A 71 -5.39 -8.66 -16.24
C LEU A 71 -5.65 -10.06 -15.69
N ILE A 72 -6.77 -10.29 -15.01
CA ILE A 72 -7.11 -11.60 -14.42
C ILE A 72 -8.57 -11.99 -14.75
N PRO A 73 -8.92 -13.29 -14.68
CA PRO A 73 -10.31 -13.73 -14.88
C PRO A 73 -11.27 -13.13 -13.84
N LYS A 74 -12.53 -12.88 -14.23
CA LYS A 74 -13.57 -12.34 -13.32
C LYS A 74 -13.80 -13.19 -12.06
N THR A 75 -13.64 -14.51 -12.19
CA THR A 75 -13.73 -15.46 -11.06
C THR A 75 -12.62 -15.21 -10.04
N ALA A 76 -11.39 -14.94 -10.51
CA ALA A 76 -10.26 -14.59 -9.65
C ALA A 76 -10.48 -13.23 -8.95
N VAL A 77 -10.99 -12.22 -9.66
CA VAL A 77 -11.37 -10.93 -9.05
C VAL A 77 -12.38 -11.13 -7.92
N SER A 78 -13.41 -11.95 -8.16
CA SER A 78 -14.47 -12.23 -7.17
C SER A 78 -13.93 -12.98 -5.95
N GLY A 79 -13.02 -13.94 -6.18
CA GLY A 79 -12.31 -14.64 -5.11
C GLY A 79 -11.48 -13.68 -4.25
N TRP A 80 -10.73 -12.78 -4.88
CA TRP A 80 -9.94 -11.78 -4.15
C TRP A 80 -10.80 -10.81 -3.36
N LEU A 81 -11.88 -10.28 -3.95
CA LEU A 81 -12.82 -9.43 -3.23
C LEU A 81 -13.40 -10.14 -2.00
N THR A 82 -13.76 -11.41 -2.14
CA THR A 82 -14.31 -12.20 -1.02
C THR A 82 -13.27 -12.41 0.09
N ALA A 83 -12.01 -12.69 -0.27
CA ALA A 83 -10.95 -12.88 0.70
C ALA A 83 -10.56 -11.56 1.41
N LEU A 84 -10.34 -10.49 0.65
CA LEU A 84 -9.86 -9.20 1.15
C LEU A 84 -10.90 -8.47 2.01
N ARG A 85 -12.20 -8.60 1.66
CA ARG A 85 -13.31 -8.01 2.43
C ARG A 85 -13.49 -8.60 3.83
N LYS A 86 -12.85 -9.73 4.15
CA LYS A 86 -12.79 -10.25 5.53
C LYS A 86 -11.94 -9.38 6.44
N GLY A 87 -10.96 -8.65 5.89
CA GLY A 87 -10.09 -7.75 6.64
C GLY A 87 -10.57 -6.30 6.55
N HIS A 88 -10.65 -5.75 5.33
CA HIS A 88 -11.01 -4.35 5.11
C HIS A 88 -11.96 -4.18 3.92
N PRO A 89 -12.80 -3.13 3.92
CA PRO A 89 -13.57 -2.77 2.73
C PRO A 89 -12.69 -2.74 1.49
N THR A 90 -13.10 -3.44 0.44
CA THR A 90 -12.31 -3.60 -0.78
C THR A 90 -13.13 -3.28 -2.01
N VAL A 91 -12.58 -2.42 -2.88
CA VAL A 91 -13.14 -2.03 -4.18
C VAL A 91 -12.21 -2.51 -5.29
N ALA A 92 -12.81 -2.98 -6.38
CA ALA A 92 -12.09 -3.39 -7.58
C ALA A 92 -12.16 -2.28 -8.63
N ILE A 93 -11.03 -1.94 -9.24
CA ILE A 93 -10.94 -0.96 -10.31
C ILE A 93 -10.21 -1.55 -11.53
N LYS A 94 -10.74 -1.24 -12.72
CA LYS A 94 -10.08 -1.52 -13.99
C LYS A 94 -9.09 -0.40 -14.29
N SER A 95 -7.89 -0.75 -14.74
CA SER A 95 -6.93 0.27 -15.18
C SER A 95 -7.35 0.80 -16.54
N GLY A 96 -7.78 2.06 -16.59
CA GLY A 96 -8.13 2.77 -17.80
C GLY A 96 -8.54 4.20 -17.49
N THR A 97 -8.02 5.14 -18.27
CA THR A 97 -8.54 6.51 -18.32
C THR A 97 -9.86 6.48 -19.08
N ASN A 98 -10.98 6.33 -18.38
CA ASN A 98 -12.26 6.73 -18.95
C ASN A 98 -12.24 8.26 -18.98
N GLN A 99 -11.68 8.84 -20.05
CA GLN A 99 -12.01 10.20 -20.44
C GLN A 99 -13.48 10.17 -20.84
N HIS A 100 -14.33 10.63 -19.95
CA HIS A 100 -15.66 11.10 -20.31
C HIS A 100 -15.58 12.60 -20.60
#